data_AF-A0A9P7WSI3-F1
#
_entry.id   AF-A0A9P7WSI3-F1
#
_cell.length_a   1.000
_cell.length_b   1.000
_cell.length_c   1.000
_cell.angle_alpha   90.00
_cell.angle_beta   90.00
_cell.angle_gamma   90.00
#
_symmetry.space_group_name_H-M   'P 1'
#
loop_
_entity.id
_entity.type
_entity.pdbx_description
1 polymer ?
#
loop_
_entity_poly.entity_id
_entity_poly.type
_entity_poly.pdbx_seq_one_letter_code
_entity_poly.pdbx_strand_id
1 'polypeptide(L)'
;MDIRTRLENVLGRPFKVLFLEPMLIAITLYMSFVYGCIYLLFEAYPIVYTEGHHLNSGESGLMFLPLFLGGVTGVFLYIFYFNPAYTKMIEEYAPNPVPPEARLIPAFYGGPLLLVSFLWFGWTSYPGLSLWAALPSGAPMGVGVILIFLALFNYIIDAYLMVAASALAATTVVRSLFGAGFPLFATQMYEKLNPRWASTLLAGITLLLLPIPFILHRYGAHIRRTSRYAPTFD
;
A
#
# COMPACT_ATOMS: atom_id res chain seq x y z
N MET A 1 29.39 -9.24 22.55
CA MET A 1 28.84 -8.22 21.63
C MET A 1 27.77 -7.46 22.40
N ASP A 2 28.04 -6.20 22.70
CA ASP A 2 27.36 -5.41 23.74
C ASP A 2 25.89 -5.11 23.38
N ILE A 3 24.99 -5.08 24.38
CA ILE A 3 23.54 -4.89 24.18
C ILE A 3 23.26 -3.53 23.53
N ARG A 4 24.05 -2.50 23.86
CA ARG A 4 23.99 -1.17 23.22
C ARG A 4 24.32 -1.24 21.72
N THR A 5 25.34 -2.00 21.34
CA THR A 5 25.72 -2.19 19.94
C THR A 5 24.67 -3.00 19.18
N ARG A 6 23.98 -3.94 19.84
CA ARG A 6 22.80 -4.62 19.28
C ARG A 6 21.62 -3.67 19.11
N LEU A 7 21.33 -2.82 20.08
CA LEU A 7 20.26 -1.82 19.98
C LEU A 7 20.53 -0.82 18.85
N GLU A 8 21.74 -0.29 18.72
CA GLU A 8 22.08 0.63 17.63
C GLU A 8 22.03 -0.04 16.25
N ASN A 9 22.50 -1.28 16.15
CA ASN A 9 22.48 -2.01 14.88
C ASN A 9 21.09 -2.57 14.51
N VAL A 10 20.23 -2.88 15.48
CA VAL A 10 18.89 -3.44 15.25
C VAL A 10 17.83 -2.35 15.16
N LEU A 11 17.87 -1.33 16.02
CA LEU A 11 16.90 -0.22 16.00
C LEU A 11 17.37 0.96 15.15
N GLY A 12 18.65 1.33 15.20
CA GLY A 12 19.15 2.53 14.50
C GLY A 12 19.42 2.32 13.02
N ARG A 13 19.93 1.15 12.63
CA ARG A 13 20.29 0.83 11.23
C ARG A 13 19.10 0.87 10.26
N PRO A 14 17.90 0.33 10.59
CA PRO A 14 16.71 0.42 9.74
C PRO A 14 16.35 1.86 9.36
N PHE A 15 16.30 2.77 10.35
CA PHE A 15 15.98 4.17 10.08
C PHE A 15 17.09 4.89 9.31
N LYS A 16 18.36 4.59 9.58
CA LYS A 16 19.47 5.15 8.78
C LYS A 16 19.32 4.76 7.30
N VAL A 17 19.06 3.49 7.00
CA VAL A 17 18.83 3.02 5.63
C VAL A 17 17.63 3.71 4.99
N LEU A 18 16.53 3.88 5.74
CA LEU A 18 15.35 4.61 5.27
C LEU A 18 15.69 6.07 4.90
N PHE A 19 16.32 6.83 5.79
CA PHE A 19 16.60 8.25 5.55
C PHE A 19 17.70 8.51 4.51
N LEU A 20 18.56 7.54 4.26
CA LEU A 20 19.65 7.65 3.29
C LEU A 20 19.23 7.30 1.86
N GLU A 21 18.06 6.68 1.68
CA GLU A 21 17.61 6.11 0.41
C GLU A 21 16.27 6.73 -0.03
N PRO A 22 16.28 7.75 -0.91
CA PRO A 22 15.08 8.47 -1.34
C PRO A 22 13.99 7.55 -1.94
N MET A 23 14.43 6.51 -2.65
CA MET A 23 13.54 5.50 -3.22
C MET A 23 12.80 4.71 -2.13
N LEU A 24 13.50 4.30 -1.08
CA LEU A 24 12.90 3.59 0.04
C LEU A 24 11.90 4.49 0.78
N ILE A 25 12.20 5.78 0.97
CA ILE A 25 11.26 6.75 1.56
C ILE A 25 9.96 6.83 0.75
N ALA A 26 10.05 6.97 -0.57
CA ALA A 26 8.88 7.08 -1.44
C ALA A 26 8.00 5.81 -1.37
N ILE A 27 8.63 4.64 -1.41
CA ILE A 27 7.95 3.35 -1.29
C ILE A 27 7.32 3.19 0.09
N THR A 28 8.07 3.45 1.14
CA THR A 28 7.60 3.36 2.53
C THR A 28 6.43 4.31 2.75
N LEU A 29 6.50 5.54 2.26
CA LEU A 29 5.41 6.52 2.35
C LEU A 29 4.15 5.99 1.65
N TYR A 30 4.28 5.45 0.44
CA TYR A 30 3.14 4.92 -0.30
C TYR A 30 2.50 3.73 0.44
N MET A 31 3.30 2.74 0.86
CA MET A 31 2.79 1.60 1.62
C MET A 31 2.17 2.01 2.96
N SER A 32 2.76 2.99 3.64
CA SER A 32 2.28 3.49 4.93
C SER A 32 0.96 4.23 4.78
N PHE A 33 0.81 5.04 3.73
CA PHE A 33 -0.46 5.71 3.41
C PHE A 33 -1.57 4.70 3.11
N VAL A 34 -1.32 3.72 2.24
CA VAL A 34 -2.31 2.67 1.90
C VAL A 34 -2.70 1.89 3.17
N TYR A 35 -1.75 1.57 4.04
CA TYR A 35 -2.04 0.91 5.31
C TYR A 35 -2.86 1.78 6.27
N GLY A 36 -2.50 3.05 6.41
CA GLY A 36 -3.27 4.00 7.21
C GLY A 36 -4.72 4.09 6.73
N CYS A 37 -4.93 4.09 5.41
CA CYS A 37 -6.27 4.08 4.82
C CYS A 37 -7.07 2.82 5.21
N ILE A 38 -6.44 1.64 5.24
CA ILE A 38 -7.12 0.40 5.69
C ILE A 38 -7.61 0.55 7.13
N TYR A 39 -6.77 1.10 8.01
CA TYR A 39 -7.14 1.30 9.41
C TYR A 39 -8.23 2.36 9.57
N LEU A 40 -8.20 3.40 8.74
CA LEU A 40 -9.21 4.44 8.71
C LEU A 40 -10.59 3.90 8.30
N LEU A 41 -10.67 2.77 7.59
CA LEU A 41 -11.96 2.11 7.30
C LEU A 41 -12.67 1.62 8.56
N PHE A 42 -11.95 1.28 9.63
CA PHE A 42 -12.55 0.90 10.90
C PHE A 42 -13.39 2.01 11.52
N GLU A 43 -13.08 3.27 11.20
CA GLU A 43 -13.87 4.44 11.59
C GLU A 43 -14.88 4.82 10.50
N ALA A 44 -14.48 4.75 9.22
CA ALA A 44 -15.35 5.17 8.11
C ALA A 44 -16.58 4.27 7.93
N TYR A 45 -16.44 2.95 8.08
CA TYR A 45 -17.54 2.01 7.85
C TYR A 45 -18.66 2.17 8.89
N PRO A 46 -18.37 2.25 10.20
CA PRO A 46 -19.40 2.59 11.19
C PRO A 46 -20.12 3.91 10.89
N ILE A 47 -19.40 4.96 10.49
CA ILE A 47 -20.02 6.26 10.15
C ILE A 47 -21.00 6.12 8.97
N VAL A 48 -20.63 5.37 7.92
CA VAL A 48 -21.50 5.22 6.74
C VAL A 48 -22.64 4.24 6.99
N TYR A 49 -22.38 3.09 7.60
CA TYR A 49 -23.33 1.98 7.68
C TYR A 49 -24.13 1.97 8.99
N THR A 50 -23.50 2.28 10.12
CA THR A 50 -24.20 2.33 11.43
C THR A 50 -24.96 3.65 11.57
N GLU A 51 -24.31 4.79 11.35
CA GLU A 51 -24.97 6.10 11.49
C GLU A 51 -25.85 6.44 10.29
N GLY A 52 -25.36 6.20 9.07
CA GLY A 52 -26.07 6.55 7.83
C GLY A 52 -27.19 5.57 7.42
N HIS A 53 -27.05 4.27 7.72
CA HIS A 53 -28.02 3.24 7.33
C HIS A 53 -28.65 2.48 8.51
N HIS A 54 -28.36 2.88 9.75
CA HIS A 54 -28.93 2.30 10.98
C HIS A 54 -28.70 0.79 11.13
N LEU A 55 -27.59 0.26 10.58
CA LEU A 55 -27.20 -1.13 10.75
C LEU A 55 -26.66 -1.37 12.18
N ASN A 56 -26.78 -2.60 12.67
CA ASN A 56 -26.17 -2.98 13.95
C ASN A 56 -24.63 -3.08 13.82
N SER A 57 -23.90 -2.94 14.92
CA SER A 57 -22.44 -3.01 14.95
C SER A 57 -21.88 -4.31 14.34
N GLY A 58 -22.57 -5.43 14.55
CA GLY A 58 -22.20 -6.71 13.94
C GLY A 58 -22.34 -6.72 12.41
N GLU A 59 -23.41 -6.10 11.89
CA GLU A 59 -23.68 -6.00 10.44
C GLU A 59 -22.71 -5.05 9.76
N SER A 60 -22.36 -3.93 10.41
CA SER A 60 -21.29 -3.04 9.92
C SER A 60 -19.95 -3.76 9.81
N GLY A 61 -19.66 -4.73 10.69
CA GLY A 61 -18.48 -5.58 10.59
C GLY A 61 -18.48 -6.47 9.35
N LEU A 62 -19.65 -6.95 8.91
CA LEU A 62 -19.77 -7.74 7.68
C LEU A 62 -19.45 -6.93 6.43
N MET A 63 -19.55 -5.60 6.48
CA MET A 63 -19.23 -4.72 5.35
C MET A 63 -17.74 -4.71 5.00
N PHE A 64 -16.87 -5.27 5.84
CA PHE A 64 -15.46 -5.54 5.52
C PHE A 64 -15.24 -6.76 4.62
N LEU A 65 -16.26 -7.60 4.41
CA LEU A 65 -16.10 -8.83 3.63
C LEU A 65 -15.67 -8.58 2.17
N PRO A 66 -16.19 -7.58 1.44
CA PRO A 66 -15.69 -7.27 0.09
C PRO A 66 -14.22 -6.87 0.07
N LEU A 67 -13.72 -6.17 1.10
CA LEU A 67 -12.30 -5.86 1.22
C LEU A 67 -11.46 -7.13 1.33
N PHE A 68 -11.89 -8.08 2.17
CA PHE A 68 -11.24 -9.37 2.32
C PHE A 68 -11.27 -10.18 1.01
N LEU A 69 -12.44 -10.30 0.37
CA LEU A 69 -12.59 -10.99 -0.91
C LEU A 69 -11.75 -10.33 -2.03
N GLY A 70 -11.68 -8.99 -2.04
CA GLY A 70 -10.77 -8.23 -2.88
C GLY A 70 -9.31 -8.59 -2.63
N GLY A 71 -8.90 -8.72 -1.37
CA GLY A 71 -7.54 -9.15 -1.03
C GLY A 71 -7.24 -10.56 -1.54
N VAL A 72 -8.14 -11.52 -1.29
CA VAL A 72 -8.00 -12.91 -1.76
C VAL A 72 -7.89 -12.96 -3.29
N THR A 73 -8.76 -12.23 -4.00
CA THR A 73 -8.69 -12.14 -5.47
C THR A 73 -7.39 -11.49 -5.94
N GLY A 74 -6.89 -10.46 -5.25
CA GLY A 74 -5.57 -9.86 -5.52
C GLY A 74 -4.42 -10.86 -5.38
N VAL A 75 -4.45 -11.74 -4.37
CA VAL A 75 -3.44 -12.80 -4.20
C VAL A 75 -3.51 -13.80 -5.36
N PHE A 76 -4.72 -14.25 -5.74
CA PHE A 76 -4.87 -15.16 -6.87
C PHE A 76 -4.40 -14.54 -8.19
N LEU A 77 -4.72 -13.26 -8.44
CA LEU A 77 -4.19 -12.53 -9.59
C LEU A 77 -2.66 -12.48 -9.57
N TYR A 78 -2.05 -12.24 -8.41
CA TYR A 78 -0.60 -12.28 -8.29
C TYR A 78 0.00 -13.66 -8.61
N ILE A 79 -0.56 -14.73 -8.05
CA ILE A 79 -0.03 -16.10 -8.23
C ILE A 79 -0.24 -16.61 -9.65
N PHE A 80 -1.39 -16.35 -10.27
CA PHE A 80 -1.72 -16.93 -11.58
C PHE A 80 -1.27 -16.08 -12.77
N TYR A 81 -1.14 -14.76 -12.60
CA TYR A 81 -0.80 -13.86 -13.71
C TYR A 81 0.61 -13.27 -13.56
N PHE A 82 0.87 -12.60 -12.43
CA PHE A 82 2.12 -11.84 -12.28
C PHE A 82 3.33 -12.74 -11.97
N ASN A 83 3.15 -13.77 -11.14
CA ASN A 83 4.24 -14.68 -10.78
C ASN A 83 4.76 -15.49 -11.99
N PRO A 84 3.92 -16.12 -12.83
CA PRO A 84 4.40 -16.86 -13.99
C PRO A 84 5.01 -15.94 -15.04
N ALA A 85 4.48 -14.73 -15.21
CA ALA A 85 5.08 -13.72 -16.09
C ALA A 85 6.50 -13.34 -15.61
N TYR A 86 6.69 -13.16 -14.31
CA TYR A 86 8.01 -12.89 -13.73
C TYR A 86 8.97 -14.07 -13.88
N THR A 87 8.50 -15.30 -13.70
CA THR A 87 9.33 -16.51 -13.90
C THR A 87 9.80 -16.63 -15.35
N LYS A 88 8.95 -16.32 -16.33
CA LYS A 88 9.35 -16.25 -17.74
C LYS A 88 10.42 -15.19 -17.99
N MET A 89 10.29 -14.02 -17.36
CA MET A 89 11.34 -12.99 -17.44
C MET A 89 12.67 -13.47 -16.85
N ILE A 90 12.66 -14.27 -15.78
CA ILE A 90 13.89 -14.86 -15.25
C ILE A 90 14.59 -15.75 -16.29
N GLU A 91 13.81 -16.55 -17.03
CA GLU A 91 14.34 -17.39 -18.10
C GLU A 91 14.88 -16.57 -19.28
N GLU A 92 14.18 -15.49 -19.68
CA GLU A 92 14.58 -14.63 -20.80
C GLU A 92 15.83 -13.78 -20.50
N TYR A 93 16.00 -13.34 -19.26
CA TYR A 93 17.15 -12.52 -18.87
C TYR A 93 18.39 -13.35 -18.53
N ALA A 94 18.27 -14.68 -18.41
CA ALA A 94 19.39 -15.56 -18.07
C ALA A 94 20.54 -15.40 -19.09
N PRO A 95 21.80 -15.22 -18.65
CA PRO A 95 22.31 -15.40 -17.28
C PRO A 95 22.25 -14.16 -16.37
N ASN A 96 21.77 -13.02 -16.85
CA ASN A 96 21.69 -11.78 -16.07
C ASN A 96 20.47 -11.77 -15.13
N PRO A 97 20.57 -11.10 -13.96
CA PRO A 97 19.43 -10.96 -13.07
C PRO A 97 18.34 -10.06 -13.68
N VAL A 98 17.08 -10.41 -13.45
CA VAL A 98 15.94 -9.54 -13.81
C VAL A 98 16.03 -8.23 -13.03
N PRO A 99 15.82 -7.07 -13.68
CA PRO A 99 15.76 -5.80 -12.99
C PRO A 99 14.64 -5.80 -11.92
N PRO A 100 14.92 -5.39 -10.67
CA PRO A 100 13.92 -5.22 -9.61
C PRO A 100 12.68 -4.43 -10.05
N GLU A 101 12.84 -3.48 -10.96
CA GLU A 101 11.81 -2.64 -11.54
C GLU A 101 10.67 -3.44 -12.21
N ALA A 102 10.91 -4.68 -12.65
CA ALA A 102 9.89 -5.58 -13.16
C ALA A 102 8.85 -5.97 -12.09
N ARG A 103 9.23 -5.93 -10.80
CA ARG A 103 8.32 -6.20 -9.67
C ARG A 103 7.25 -5.12 -9.48
N LEU A 104 7.41 -3.94 -10.08
CA LEU A 104 6.50 -2.81 -9.92
C LEU A 104 5.24 -2.89 -10.81
N ILE A 105 5.23 -3.78 -11.81
CA ILE A 105 4.13 -3.91 -12.77
C ILE A 105 2.76 -4.13 -12.08
N PRO A 106 2.62 -4.96 -11.03
CA PRO A 106 1.33 -5.11 -10.33
C PRO A 106 0.84 -3.80 -9.68
N ALA A 107 1.75 -2.95 -9.20
CA ALA A 107 1.40 -1.67 -8.60
C ALA A 107 0.80 -0.67 -9.61
N PHE A 108 1.10 -0.82 -10.91
CA PHE A 108 0.48 0.02 -11.96
C PHE A 108 -1.03 -0.18 -12.05
N TYR A 109 -1.51 -1.38 -11.73
CA TYR A 109 -2.94 -1.69 -11.67
C TYR A 109 -3.52 -1.40 -10.29
N GLY A 110 -2.74 -1.66 -9.24
CA GLY A 110 -3.21 -1.46 -7.87
C GLY A 110 -3.51 0.01 -7.53
N GLY A 111 -2.70 0.95 -8.00
CA GLY A 111 -2.90 2.39 -7.76
C GLY A 111 -4.24 2.93 -8.31
N PRO A 112 -4.53 2.76 -9.62
CA PRO A 112 -5.82 3.15 -10.20
C PRO A 112 -7.02 2.44 -9.56
N LEU A 113 -6.91 1.15 -9.23
CA LEU A 113 -7.98 0.41 -8.55
C LEU A 113 -8.30 1.02 -7.17
N LEU A 114 -7.27 1.37 -6.41
CA LEU A 114 -7.42 2.00 -5.11
C LEU A 114 -8.05 3.40 -5.23
N LEU A 115 -7.62 4.19 -6.21
CA LEU A 115 -8.19 5.49 -6.53
C LEU A 115 -9.69 5.41 -6.84
N VAL A 116 -10.06 4.51 -7.75
CA VAL A 116 -11.46 4.28 -8.15
C VAL A 116 -12.28 3.81 -6.97
N SER A 117 -11.72 2.92 -6.14
CA SER A 117 -12.40 2.43 -4.93
C SER A 117 -12.72 3.56 -3.95
N PHE A 118 -11.77 4.45 -3.64
CA PHE A 118 -12.02 5.56 -2.72
C PHE A 118 -13.08 6.53 -3.26
N LEU A 119 -13.02 6.85 -4.55
CA LEU A 119 -14.04 7.71 -5.18
C LEU A 119 -15.40 7.03 -5.19
N TRP A 120 -15.46 5.75 -5.56
CA TRP A 120 -16.69 4.97 -5.52
C TRP A 120 -17.28 5.02 -4.11
N PHE A 121 -16.52 4.59 -3.09
CA PHE A 121 -16.97 4.57 -1.70
C PHE A 121 -17.52 5.94 -1.28
N GLY A 122 -16.75 7.02 -1.47
CA GLY A 122 -17.16 8.37 -1.08
C GLY A 122 -18.45 8.83 -1.73
N TRP A 123 -18.60 8.61 -3.03
CA TRP A 123 -19.74 9.09 -3.82
C TRP A 123 -20.94 8.14 -3.80
N THR A 124 -20.85 6.97 -3.18
CA THR A 124 -22.00 6.09 -2.93
C THR A 124 -22.41 6.02 -1.47
N SER A 125 -21.69 6.69 -0.57
CA SER A 125 -21.97 6.72 0.89
C SER A 125 -23.09 7.70 1.28
N TYR A 126 -24.12 7.86 0.44
CA TYR A 126 -25.25 8.72 0.76
C TYR A 126 -26.25 7.96 1.66
N PRO A 127 -26.76 8.57 2.74
CA PRO A 127 -27.80 7.95 3.57
C PRO A 127 -29.07 7.57 2.78
N GLY A 128 -29.37 8.30 1.70
CA GLY A 128 -30.51 8.02 0.81
C GLY A 128 -30.25 7.02 -0.31
N LEU A 129 -29.00 6.55 -0.50
CA LEU A 129 -28.70 5.47 -1.46
C LEU A 129 -28.79 4.10 -0.77
N SER A 130 -28.92 3.04 -1.56
CA SER A 130 -28.88 1.69 -1.00
C SER A 130 -27.48 1.36 -0.48
N LEU A 131 -27.40 0.69 0.68
CA LEU A 131 -26.14 0.19 1.25
C LEU A 131 -25.31 -0.65 0.25
N TRP A 132 -25.99 -1.33 -0.68
CA TRP A 132 -25.39 -2.13 -1.74
C TRP A 132 -24.63 -1.31 -2.79
N ALA A 133 -24.78 0.01 -2.82
CA ALA A 133 -24.03 0.87 -3.73
C ALA A 133 -22.58 1.07 -3.26
N ALA A 134 -22.36 1.22 -1.95
CA ALA A 134 -21.04 1.45 -1.37
C ALA A 134 -20.30 0.15 -1.06
N LEU A 135 -21.01 -0.93 -0.75
CA LEU A 135 -20.42 -2.20 -0.35
C LEU A 135 -19.42 -2.80 -1.37
N PRO A 136 -19.73 -2.84 -2.70
CA PRO A 136 -18.84 -3.44 -3.69
C PRO A 136 -17.52 -2.69 -3.86
N SER A 137 -17.46 -1.41 -3.46
CA SER A 137 -16.24 -0.59 -3.59
C SER A 137 -15.08 -1.14 -2.75
N GLY A 138 -15.36 -1.94 -1.70
CA GLY A 138 -14.33 -2.62 -0.92
C GLY A 138 -13.53 -3.66 -1.70
N ALA A 139 -14.12 -4.30 -2.70
CA ALA A 139 -13.44 -5.32 -3.51
C ALA A 139 -12.25 -4.76 -4.33
N PRO A 140 -12.42 -3.74 -5.19
CA PRO A 140 -11.27 -3.12 -5.87
C PRO A 140 -10.28 -2.50 -4.91
N MET A 141 -10.72 -2.04 -3.71
CA MET A 141 -9.79 -1.59 -2.65
C MET A 141 -8.86 -2.72 -2.24
N GLY A 142 -9.40 -3.90 -1.93
CA GLY A 142 -8.64 -5.05 -1.46
C GLY A 142 -7.66 -5.56 -2.51
N VAL A 143 -8.10 -5.62 -3.78
CA VAL A 143 -7.22 -5.98 -4.89
C VAL A 143 -6.07 -4.97 -5.00
N GLY A 144 -6.39 -3.67 -4.98
CA GLY A 144 -5.41 -2.60 -5.09
C GLY A 144 -4.36 -2.63 -3.99
N VAL A 145 -4.82 -2.77 -2.74
CA VAL A 145 -3.95 -2.92 -1.56
C VAL A 145 -2.97 -4.08 -1.75
N ILE A 146 -3.46 -5.27 -2.07
CA ILE A 146 -2.61 -6.46 -2.19
C ILE A 146 -1.59 -6.32 -3.33
N LEU A 147 -2.02 -5.84 -4.50
CA LEU A 147 -1.12 -5.68 -5.63
C LEU A 147 0.00 -4.66 -5.33
N ILE A 148 -0.33 -3.53 -4.70
CA ILE A 148 0.65 -2.52 -4.28
C ILE A 148 1.61 -3.13 -3.25
N PHE A 149 1.08 -3.81 -2.23
CA PHE A 149 1.89 -4.37 -1.14
C PHE A 149 2.87 -5.42 -1.66
N LEU A 150 2.39 -6.37 -2.45
CA LEU A 150 3.23 -7.43 -3.01
C LEU A 150 4.29 -6.86 -3.96
N ALA A 151 3.92 -5.93 -4.85
CA ALA A 151 4.86 -5.30 -5.77
C ALA A 151 5.98 -4.56 -5.03
N LEU A 152 5.61 -3.69 -4.09
CA LEU A 152 6.57 -2.85 -3.37
C LEU A 152 7.42 -3.65 -2.38
N PHE A 153 6.87 -4.68 -1.71
CA PHE A 153 7.67 -5.55 -0.85
C PHE A 153 8.71 -6.33 -1.64
N ASN A 154 8.32 -6.96 -2.75
CA ASN A 154 9.28 -7.70 -3.58
C ASN A 154 10.32 -6.76 -4.19
N TYR A 155 9.92 -5.54 -4.58
CA TYR A 155 10.86 -4.53 -5.04
C TYR A 155 11.90 -4.14 -3.98
N ILE A 156 11.49 -3.92 -2.71
CA ILE A 156 12.45 -3.61 -1.63
C ILE A 156 13.44 -4.75 -1.44
N ILE A 157 12.98 -5.99 -1.49
CA ILE A 157 13.83 -7.18 -1.34
C ILE A 157 14.87 -7.23 -2.46
N ASP A 158 14.42 -7.11 -3.70
CA ASP A 158 15.27 -7.24 -4.88
C ASP A 158 16.21 -6.03 -5.07
N ALA A 159 15.77 -4.81 -4.70
CA ALA A 159 16.57 -3.59 -4.81
C ALA A 159 17.60 -3.43 -3.68
N TYR A 160 17.34 -3.99 -2.49
CA TYR A 160 18.17 -3.80 -1.29
C TYR A 160 18.67 -5.13 -0.70
N LEU A 161 19.06 -6.12 -1.52
CA LEU A 161 19.43 -7.47 -1.09
C LEU A 161 20.29 -7.55 0.19
N MET A 162 21.33 -6.72 0.31
CA MET A 162 22.25 -6.72 1.48
C MET A 162 21.64 -6.15 2.77
N VAL A 163 20.61 -5.30 2.66
CA VAL A 163 19.95 -4.62 3.80
C VAL A 163 18.43 -4.81 3.80
N ALA A 164 17.92 -5.79 3.05
CA ALA A 164 16.49 -6.00 2.79
C ALA A 164 15.70 -6.17 4.09
N ALA A 165 16.21 -7.00 5.01
CA ALA A 165 15.58 -7.22 6.32
C ALA A 165 15.45 -5.91 7.12
N SER A 166 16.48 -5.07 7.11
CA SER A 166 16.45 -3.77 7.80
C SER A 166 15.52 -2.77 7.09
N ALA A 167 15.52 -2.73 5.77
CA ALA A 167 14.63 -1.87 4.98
C ALA A 167 13.14 -2.22 5.19
N LEU A 168 12.83 -3.52 5.21
CA LEU A 168 11.50 -4.03 5.51
C LEU A 168 11.07 -3.75 6.95
N ALA A 169 11.99 -3.88 7.91
CA ALA A 169 11.72 -3.55 9.31
C ALA A 169 11.40 -2.06 9.47
N ALA A 170 12.20 -1.17 8.88
CA ALA A 170 11.94 0.28 8.91
C ALA A 170 10.58 0.61 8.29
N THR A 171 10.30 0.04 7.11
CA THR A 171 9.03 0.22 6.41
C THR A 171 7.85 -0.25 7.27
N THR A 172 8.00 -1.38 7.96
CA THR A 172 6.96 -1.91 8.85
C THR A 172 6.71 -0.99 10.04
N VAL A 173 7.74 -0.42 10.65
CA VAL A 173 7.56 0.51 11.77
C VAL A 173 6.82 1.77 11.32
N VAL A 174 7.26 2.41 10.23
CA VAL A 174 6.60 3.63 9.71
C VAL A 174 5.15 3.34 9.32
N ARG A 175 4.92 2.19 8.66
CA ARG A 175 3.59 1.73 8.30
C ARG A 175 2.69 1.55 9.52
N SER A 176 3.19 0.92 10.58
CA SER A 176 2.45 0.76 11.84
C SER A 176 2.15 2.10 12.51
N LEU A 177 3.05 3.08 12.43
CA LEU A 177 2.80 4.44 12.92
C LEU A 177 1.64 5.11 12.16
N PHE A 178 1.55 4.92 10.85
CA PHE A 178 0.41 5.40 10.06
C PHE A 178 -0.88 4.66 10.41
N GLY A 179 -0.83 3.34 10.57
CA GLY A 179 -1.98 2.53 11.02
C GLY A 179 -2.51 2.94 12.40
N ALA A 180 -1.61 3.35 13.31
CA ALA A 180 -1.99 3.89 14.62
C ALA A 180 -2.46 5.35 14.54
N GLY A 181 -1.86 6.16 13.66
CA GLY A 181 -2.14 7.59 13.56
C GLY A 181 -3.44 7.92 12.82
N PHE A 182 -3.79 7.16 11.78
CA PHE A 182 -4.95 7.45 10.93
C PHE A 182 -6.29 7.41 11.68
N PRO A 183 -6.57 6.38 12.50
CA PRO A 183 -7.81 6.35 13.30
C PRO A 183 -7.96 7.54 14.25
N LEU A 184 -6.86 8.07 14.81
CA LEU A 184 -6.90 9.18 15.79
C LEU A 184 -7.54 10.46 15.25
N PHE A 185 -7.46 10.70 13.94
CA PHE A 185 -8.08 11.85 13.29
C PHE A 185 -9.22 11.49 12.35
N ALA A 186 -9.49 10.19 12.13
CA ALA A 186 -10.48 9.73 11.16
C ALA A 186 -11.88 10.25 11.50
N THR A 187 -12.37 10.07 12.72
CA THR A 187 -13.70 10.53 13.15
C THR A 187 -13.87 12.04 12.89
N GLN A 188 -12.91 12.85 13.33
CA GLN A 188 -12.92 14.32 13.14
C GLN A 188 -12.89 14.72 11.67
N MET A 189 -12.15 13.97 10.84
CA MET A 189 -12.09 14.18 9.40
C MET A 189 -13.44 13.89 8.75
N TYR A 190 -14.07 12.77 9.07
CA TYR A 190 -15.36 12.38 8.49
C TYR A 190 -16.51 13.27 8.96
N GLU A 191 -16.52 13.74 10.22
CA GLU A 191 -17.51 14.69 10.72
C GLU A 191 -17.42 16.06 10.02
N LYS A 192 -16.20 16.58 9.81
CA LYS A 192 -16.01 17.92 9.22
C LYS A 192 -16.14 17.93 7.70
N LEU A 193 -15.59 16.93 7.01
CA LEU A 193 -15.59 16.87 5.55
C LEU A 193 -16.82 16.16 4.98
N ASN A 194 -17.55 15.41 5.80
CA ASN A 194 -18.49 14.36 5.37
C ASN A 194 -17.76 13.20 4.64
N PRO A 195 -18.36 11.99 4.60
CA PRO A 195 -17.75 10.82 3.95
C PRO A 195 -17.29 11.05 2.51
N ARG A 196 -18.03 11.88 1.76
CA ARG A 196 -17.77 12.16 0.34
C ARG A 196 -16.43 12.87 0.12
N TRP A 197 -16.20 13.97 0.82
CA TRP A 197 -14.96 14.74 0.69
C TRP A 197 -13.81 14.08 1.43
N ALA A 198 -14.08 13.39 2.54
CA ALA A 198 -13.08 12.55 3.22
C ALA A 198 -12.49 11.51 2.27
N SER A 199 -13.32 10.73 1.58
CA SER A 199 -12.83 9.73 0.62
C SER A 199 -12.25 10.35 -0.65
N THR A 200 -12.76 11.50 -1.11
CA THR A 200 -12.17 12.24 -2.25
C THR A 200 -10.78 12.79 -1.92
N LEU A 201 -10.55 13.22 -0.67
CA LEU A 201 -9.23 13.63 -0.21
C LEU A 201 -8.25 12.45 -0.23
N LEU A 202 -8.66 11.29 0.28
CA LEU A 202 -7.84 10.06 0.23
C LEU A 202 -7.56 9.62 -1.21
N ALA A 203 -8.55 9.74 -2.10
CA ALA A 203 -8.38 9.52 -3.53
C ALA A 203 -7.36 10.51 -4.13
N GLY A 204 -7.44 11.79 -3.78
CA GLY A 204 -6.49 12.81 -4.23
C GLY A 204 -5.05 12.51 -3.80
N ILE A 205 -4.85 12.08 -2.54
CA ILE A 205 -3.52 11.67 -2.07
C ILE A 205 -3.06 10.40 -2.80
N THR A 206 -3.95 9.43 -3.01
CA THR A 206 -3.66 8.22 -3.80
C THR A 206 -3.23 8.59 -5.22
N LEU A 207 -3.87 9.56 -5.85
CA LEU A 207 -3.52 10.05 -7.18
C LEU A 207 -2.12 10.70 -7.20
N LEU A 208 -1.72 11.39 -6.14
CA LEU A 208 -0.37 11.96 -6.02
C LEU A 208 0.70 10.88 -5.82
N LEU A 209 0.36 9.76 -5.17
CA LEU A 209 1.27 8.64 -4.94
C LEU A 209 1.32 7.66 -6.12
N LEU A 210 0.28 7.65 -6.97
CA LEU A 210 0.14 6.77 -8.13
C LEU A 210 1.33 6.83 -9.10
N PRO A 211 1.97 7.98 -9.39
CA PRO A 211 3.15 8.05 -10.26
C PRO A 211 4.39 7.37 -9.68
N ILE A 212 4.47 7.09 -8.37
CA ILE A 212 5.69 6.59 -7.72
C ILE A 212 6.18 5.29 -8.38
N PRO A 213 5.37 4.21 -8.50
CA PRO A 213 5.82 2.99 -9.18
C PRO A 213 6.24 3.24 -10.63
N PHE A 214 5.57 4.12 -11.37
CA PHE A 214 5.91 4.40 -12.77
C PHE A 214 7.25 5.13 -12.90
N ILE A 215 7.50 6.11 -12.03
CA ILE A 215 8.77 6.84 -11.97
C ILE A 215 9.89 5.87 -11.59
N LEU A 216 9.67 5.02 -10.58
CA LEU A 216 10.65 4.02 -10.16
C LEU A 216 10.90 2.96 -11.23
N HIS A 217 9.89 2.58 -12.03
CA HIS A 217 10.11 1.64 -13.12
C HIS A 217 10.94 2.24 -14.26
N ARG A 218 10.70 3.51 -14.62
CA ARG A 218 11.40 4.17 -15.72
C ARG A 218 12.80 4.69 -15.34
N TYR A 219 12.93 5.22 -14.12
CA TYR A 219 14.16 5.87 -13.64
C TYR A 219 14.87 5.10 -12.54
N GLY A 220 14.36 3.93 -12.12
CA GLY A 220 14.91 3.12 -11.02
C GLY A 220 16.38 2.79 -11.23
N ALA A 221 16.77 2.38 -12.43
CA ALA A 221 18.16 2.09 -12.77
C ALA A 221 19.09 3.31 -12.58
N HIS A 222 18.63 4.52 -12.91
CA HIS A 222 19.40 5.75 -12.74
C HIS A 222 19.48 6.16 -11.26
N ILE A 223 18.36 6.07 -10.53
CA ILE A 223 18.29 6.42 -9.11
C ILE A 223 19.11 5.42 -8.27
N ARG A 224 19.13 4.14 -8.65
CA ARG A 224 19.94 3.10 -8.00
C ARG A 224 21.43 3.31 -8.16
N ARG A 225 21.89 3.87 -9.28
CA ARG A 225 23.32 4.21 -9.47
C ARG A 225 23.83 5.28 -8.50
N THR A 226 22.92 6.07 -7.92
CA THR A 226 23.24 7.08 -6.89
C THR A 226 22.99 6.57 -5.47
N SER A 227 22.38 5.39 -5.33
CA SER A 227 22.07 4.76 -4.04
C SER A 227 23.32 4.19 -3.39
N ARG A 228 23.46 4.35 -2.06
CA ARG A 228 24.63 3.91 -1.31
C ARG A 228 24.52 2.44 -0.89
N TYR A 229 23.30 1.88 -0.86
CA TYR A 229 23.01 0.55 -0.34
C TYR A 229 22.35 -0.41 -1.36
N ALA A 230 22.02 0.05 -2.57
CA ALA A 230 21.60 -0.84 -3.64
C ALA A 230 22.84 -1.48 -4.30
N PRO A 231 22.90 -2.82 -4.47
CA PRO A 231 23.94 -3.43 -5.28
C PRO A 231 23.77 -2.97 -6.74
N THR A 232 24.73 -2.19 -7.23
CA THR A 232 25.00 -2.02 -8.66
C THR A 232 25.70 -3.28 -9.14
N PHE A 233 24.93 -4.22 -9.69
CA PHE A 233 25.49 -5.19 -10.63
C PHE A 233 25.43 -4.49 -11.99
N ASP A 234 26.53 -3.78 -12.30
CA ASP A 234 26.92 -3.13 -13.56
C ASP A 234 25.93 -2.15 -14.25
#